data_AF-A0A7K1TLC0-F1
#
_entry.id   AF-A0A7K1TLC0-F1
#
_cell.length_a   1.000
_cell.length_b   1.000
_cell.length_c   1.000
_cell.angle_alpha   90.00
_cell.angle_beta   90.00
_cell.angle_gamma   90.00
#
_symmetry.space_group_name_H-M   'P 1'
#
loop_
_entity.id
_entity.type
_entity.pdbx_description
1 polymer ?
#
loop_
_entity_poly.entity_id
_entity_poly.type
_entity_poly.pdbx_seq_one_letter_code
_entity_poly.pdbx_strand_id
1 'polypeptide(L)'
;MESFLTKPLPVTIYVNGTPQQVTQQELSFEELVALAHLISGPNVSYTLTYRKGPASNPQGSLVAGQRVHVQEGMIFNVGATDRS
;
A
#
# COMPACT_ATOMS: atom_id res chain seq x y z
N MET A 1 -5.71 -36.44 -5.30
CA MET A 1 -5.39 -35.66 -4.09
C MET A 1 -5.34 -34.20 -4.50
N GLU A 2 -6.45 -33.51 -4.32
CA GLU A 2 -6.53 -32.07 -4.57
C GLU A 2 -5.67 -31.38 -3.51
N SER A 3 -4.54 -30.84 -3.92
CA SER A 3 -3.77 -29.93 -3.10
C SER A 3 -4.66 -28.71 -2.87
N PHE A 4 -5.22 -28.60 -1.67
CA PHE A 4 -5.80 -27.35 -1.16
C PHE A 4 -4.65 -26.35 -1.06
N LEU A 5 -4.27 -25.78 -2.20
CA LEU A 5 -3.48 -24.59 -2.30
C LEU A 5 -4.29 -23.52 -1.58
N THR A 6 -3.90 -23.22 -0.35
CA THR A 6 -4.35 -22.06 0.41
C THR A 6 -3.91 -20.83 -0.39
N LYS A 7 -4.62 -20.52 -1.47
CA LYS A 7 -4.43 -19.28 -2.22
C LYS A 7 -4.64 -18.17 -1.20
N PRO A 8 -3.67 -17.27 -1.01
CA PRO A 8 -3.86 -16.16 -0.09
C PRO A 8 -5.14 -15.42 -0.50
N LEU A 9 -6.08 -15.30 0.45
CA LEU A 9 -7.33 -14.60 0.21
C LEU A 9 -6.99 -13.16 -0.17
N PRO A 10 -7.53 -12.63 -1.29
CA PRO A 10 -7.32 -11.25 -1.63
C PRO A 10 -7.89 -10.37 -0.51
N VAL A 11 -7.07 -9.45 0.00
CA VAL A 11 -7.52 -8.44 0.95
C VAL A 11 -7.85 -7.16 0.19
N THR A 12 -8.87 -6.45 0.67
CA THR A 12 -9.23 -5.15 0.12
C THR A 12 -8.55 -4.05 0.92
N ILE A 13 -7.71 -3.27 0.26
CA ILE A 13 -7.11 -2.05 0.82
C ILE A 13 -7.70 -0.82 0.13
N TYR A 14 -7.54 0.37 0.70
CA TYR A 14 -8.03 1.60 0.11
C TYR A 14 -6.86 2.53 -0.16
N VAL A 15 -6.60 2.85 -1.42
CA VAL A 15 -5.53 3.79 -1.82
C VAL A 15 -6.18 5.09 -2.27
N ASN A 16 -5.92 6.20 -1.56
CA ASN A 16 -6.56 7.50 -1.80
C ASN A 16 -8.10 7.43 -1.85
N GLY A 17 -8.70 6.50 -1.09
CA GLY A 17 -10.15 6.26 -1.06
C GLY A 17 -10.66 5.28 -2.12
N THR A 18 -9.81 4.84 -3.05
CA THR A 18 -10.15 3.82 -4.06
C THR A 18 -9.89 2.42 -3.52
N PRO A 19 -10.88 1.51 -3.50
CA PRO A 19 -10.67 0.12 -3.10
C PRO A 19 -9.78 -0.60 -4.12
N GLN A 20 -8.76 -1.29 -3.64
CA GLN A 20 -7.81 -2.09 -4.40
C GLN A 20 -7.73 -3.48 -3.78
N GLN A 21 -7.91 -4.52 -4.58
CA GLN A 21 -7.77 -5.90 -4.14
C GLN A 21 -6.35 -6.38 -4.37
N VAL A 22 -5.69 -6.83 -3.31
CA VAL A 22 -4.31 -7.32 -3.35
C VAL A 22 -4.25 -8.71 -2.74
N THR A 23 -3.56 -9.61 -3.42
CA THR A 23 -3.30 -10.99 -2.94
C THR A 23 -1.97 -11.10 -2.19
N GLN A 24 -1.16 -10.03 -2.25
CA GLN A 24 0.12 -9.94 -1.57
C GLN A 24 -0.07 -9.60 -0.09
N GLN A 25 0.76 -10.17 0.77
CA GLN A 25 0.81 -9.83 2.20
C GLN A 25 1.63 -8.56 2.47
N GLU A 26 2.54 -8.21 1.57
CA GLU A 26 3.37 -7.01 1.65
C GLU A 26 3.28 -6.25 0.34
N LEU A 27 3.15 -4.93 0.43
CA LEU A 27 3.26 -4.03 -0.70
C LEU A 27 4.45 -3.10 -0.50
N SER A 28 5.14 -2.84 -1.60
CA SER A 28 6.17 -1.81 -1.67
C SER A 28 5.55 -0.43 -1.84
N PHE A 29 6.33 0.58 -1.46
CA PHE A 29 5.99 1.97 -1.74
C PHE A 29 5.69 2.20 -3.23
N GLU A 30 6.51 1.66 -4.14
CA GLU A 30 6.32 1.83 -5.58
C GLU A 30 5.01 1.21 -6.07
N GLU A 31 4.64 0.02 -5.59
CA GLU A 31 3.37 -0.63 -5.93
C GLU A 31 2.17 0.21 -5.47
N LEU A 32 2.20 0.74 -4.25
CA LEU A 32 1.12 1.58 -3.75
C LEU A 32 1.01 2.91 -4.50
N VAL A 33 2.13 3.51 -4.90
CA VAL A 33 2.15 4.72 -5.75
C VAL A 33 1.56 4.41 -7.13
N ALA A 34 1.91 3.25 -7.72
CA ALA A 34 1.34 2.80 -8.98
C ALA A 34 -0.19 2.57 -8.89
N LEU A 35 -0.66 1.96 -7.79
CA LEU A 35 -2.09 1.76 -7.50
C LEU A 35 -2.85 3.08 -7.29
N ALA A 36 -2.17 4.12 -6.82
CA ALA A 36 -2.74 5.47 -6.69
C ALA A 36 -2.89 6.20 -8.04
N HIS A 37 -2.38 5.63 -9.14
CA HIS A 37 -2.33 6.25 -10.47
C HIS A 37 -1.71 7.66 -10.46
N LEU A 38 -0.78 7.91 -9.53
CA LEU A 38 -0.06 9.18 -9.49
C LEU A 38 1.08 9.14 -10.50
N ILE A 39 1.31 10.28 -11.17
CA ILE A 39 2.43 10.42 -12.10
C ILE A 39 3.72 10.28 -11.29
N SER A 40 4.48 9.20 -11.48
CA SER A 40 5.82 9.00 -10.93
C SER A 40 6.85 9.80 -11.72
N GLY A 41 7.69 10.61 -11.07
CA GLY A 41 8.74 11.39 -11.74
C GLY A 41 10.06 11.40 -10.96
N PRO A 42 11.22 11.55 -11.64
CA PRO A 42 12.54 11.48 -11.01
C PRO A 42 12.83 12.57 -9.97
N ASN A 43 12.04 13.66 -9.96
CA ASN A 43 12.20 14.78 -9.02
C ASN A 43 11.02 14.92 -8.03
N VAL A 44 10.08 13.97 -8.00
CA VAL A 44 8.92 14.05 -7.11
C VAL A 44 9.18 13.17 -5.90
N SER A 45 9.12 13.75 -4.70
CA SER A 45 9.14 12.99 -3.46
C SER A 45 7.71 12.61 -3.10
N TYR A 46 7.37 11.33 -2.97
CA TYR A 46 6.05 10.96 -2.45
C TYR A 46 6.14 10.64 -0.98
N THR A 47 5.13 11.07 -0.25
CA THR A 47 4.89 10.62 1.11
C THR A 47 3.71 9.67 1.04
N LEU A 48 3.93 8.44 1.48
CA LEU A 48 2.86 7.47 1.63
C LEU A 48 2.57 7.34 3.11
N THR A 49 1.32 7.49 3.49
CA THR A 49 0.87 7.27 4.87
C THR A 49 -0.16 6.16 4.88
N TYR A 50 -0.20 5.39 5.96
CA TYR A 50 -1.21 4.35 6.14
C TYR A 50 -1.87 4.47 7.50
N ARG A 51 -3.10 3.96 7.58
CA ARG A 51 -3.90 3.86 8.79
C ARG A 51 -4.69 2.54 8.79
N LYS A 52 -5.20 2.16 9.96
CA LYS A 52 -5.80 0.83 10.19
C LYS A 52 -4.82 -0.31 9.91
N GLY A 53 -3.54 -0.08 10.17
CA GLY A 53 -2.51 -1.11 10.16
C GLY A 53 -2.65 -2.07 11.36
N PRO A 54 -1.76 -3.06 11.46
CA PRO A 54 -1.79 -4.05 12.53
C PRO A 54 -1.69 -3.38 13.91
N ALA A 55 -2.14 -4.06 14.98
CA ALA A 55 -2.15 -3.49 16.33
C ALA A 55 -0.77 -2.96 16.79
N SER A 56 0.31 -3.56 16.29
CA SER A 56 1.68 -3.10 16.58
C SER A 56 2.08 -1.83 15.83
N ASN A 57 1.48 -1.55 14.67
CA ASN A 57 1.70 -0.35 13.85
C ASN A 57 0.37 0.09 13.22
N PRO A 58 -0.53 0.74 13.99
CA PRO A 58 -1.88 1.08 13.53
C PRO A 58 -1.88 2.17 12.45
N GLN A 59 -0.82 2.99 12.41
CA GLN A 59 -0.61 4.04 11.43
C GLN A 59 0.88 4.34 11.28
N GLY A 60 1.27 4.89 10.13
CA GLY A 60 2.66 5.28 9.87
C GLY A 60 2.84 5.86 8.47
N SER A 61 4.10 6.02 8.08
CA SER A 61 4.48 6.43 6.74
C SER A 61 5.47 5.47 6.10
N LEU A 62 5.48 5.42 4.78
CA LEU A 62 6.45 4.73 3.95
C LEU A 62 7.14 5.74 3.04
N VAL A 63 8.44 5.54 2.86
CA VAL A 63 9.25 6.19 1.83
C VAL A 63 9.68 5.19 0.75
N ALA A 64 10.25 5.69 -0.35
CA ALA A 64 10.78 4.85 -1.43
C ALA A 64 11.74 3.78 -0.91
N GLY A 65 11.58 2.55 -1.40
CA GLY A 65 12.34 1.38 -0.94
C GLY A 65 11.81 0.69 0.31
N GLN A 66 10.80 1.26 0.99
CA GLN A 66 10.15 0.59 2.12
C GLN A 66 8.96 -0.29 1.68
N ARG A 67 8.62 -1.24 2.56
CA ARG A 67 7.50 -2.18 2.41
C ARG A 67 6.65 -2.20 3.67
N VAL A 68 5.40 -2.58 3.53
CA VAL A 68 4.45 -2.68 4.65
C VAL A 68 3.54 -3.89 4.49
N HIS A 69 3.27 -4.56 5.61
CA HIS A 69 2.25 -5.60 5.67
C HIS A 69 0.87 -5.00 5.46
N VAL A 70 0.13 -5.60 4.53
CA VAL A 70 -1.24 -5.20 4.22
C VAL A 70 -2.22 -6.16 4.89
N GLN A 71 -3.31 -5.59 5.41
CA GLN A 71 -4.45 -6.33 5.93
C GLN A 71 -5.74 -5.73 5.42
N GLU A 72 -6.82 -6.49 5.55
CA GLU A 72 -8.15 -6.07 5.13
C GLU A 72 -8.56 -4.74 5.77
N GLY A 73 -9.01 -3.80 4.94
CA GLY A 73 -9.49 -2.50 5.37
C GLY A 73 -8.40 -1.47 5.68
N MET A 74 -7.12 -1.78 5.42
CA MET A 74 -6.06 -0.76 5.49
C MET A 74 -6.31 0.37 4.50
N ILE A 75 -5.96 1.58 4.93
CA ILE A 75 -6.12 2.77 4.11
C ILE A 75 -4.76 3.42 3.93
N PHE A 76 -4.36 3.57 2.68
CA PHE A 76 -3.16 4.22 2.21
C PHE A 76 -3.53 5.57 1.61
N ASN A 77 -2.84 6.62 2.03
CA ASN A 77 -2.89 7.93 1.38
C ASN A 77 -1.52 8.20 0.77
N VAL A 78 -1.50 8.42 -0.54
CA VAL A 78 -0.30 8.72 -1.30
C VAL A 78 -0.40 10.17 -1.74
N GLY A 79 0.56 10.99 -1.31
CA GLY A 79 0.67 12.40 -1.68
C GLY A 79 2.01 12.68 -2.34
N ALA A 80 1.98 13.36 -3.50
CA ALA A 80 3.18 13.98 -4.05
C ALA A 80 3.55 15.19 -3.19
N THR A 81 4.81 15.23 -2.75
CA THR A 81 5.39 16.34 -2.01
C THR A 81 6.38 17.01 -2.94
N ASP A 82 6.08 18.24 -3.34
CA ASP A 82 7.03 19.07 -4.08
C ASP A 82 8.08 19.56 -3.07
N ARG A 83 9.35 19.18 -3.28
CA ARG A 83 10.45 19.84 -2.58
C ARG A 83 10.68 21.17 -3.32
N SER A 84 10.12 22.24 -2.78
CA SER A 84 10.44 23.63 -3.15
C SER A 84 11.92 23.96 -2.91
#